data_AF-A0AAV9EBN8-F1
#
_entry.id   AF-A0AAV9EBN8-F1
#
_cell.length_a   1.000
_cell.length_b   1.000
_cell.length_c   1.000
_cell.angle_alpha   90.00
_cell.angle_beta   90.00
_cell.angle_gamma   90.00
#
_symmetry.space_group_name_H-M   'P 1'
#
loop_
_entity.id
_entity.type
_entity.pdbx_description
1 polymer ?
#
loop_
_entity_poly.entity_id
_entity_poly.type
_entity_poly.pdbx_seq_one_letter_code
_entity_poly.pdbx_strand_id
1 'polypeptide(L)'
;MDIDPEDLFRDSDDSDDEFLQEREPSKEFVVYLVDASPKMFLPASKESLKTQIINRSYDEVSICFFNTREKKNLQDLSGVYVFDVMDREFLDRPTARLIKEFDNVEETFMKEIGSQYGINADARENSLYNALWVAQALLRKGSIKTSAKRMLMFTNEDDPFGKIVGAAKADMIRTTLQRAKDAQDLGISFELLPLSMPDDEFNVSRFYASERSFICADTGALLQEPAKLVFPYKSKNIKFSTEELSELKRVSSGHLRLLGFKPLSCLKDYHNLRPSTFIFPSDEEIIGSTRIFIALHCSMLRLGRFALAFYGSSSHPQMVALVAQYKNRYAPVYVQRNLININSTALQRHYGILQALALDEDEMPEIKDETLPDEEALSRPGIANAIEEFKVAVYGENYEEERKAAATKTSGPAARNER
;
A
#
# COMPACT_ATOMS: atom_id res chain seq x y z
N MET A 1 22.72 -64.80 -3.03
CA MET A 1 21.50 -64.32 -3.68
C MET A 1 21.82 -62.92 -4.13
N ASP A 2 22.28 -62.84 -5.38
CA ASP A 2 22.68 -61.61 -6.04
C ASP A 2 21.41 -60.80 -6.33
N ILE A 3 21.35 -59.59 -5.80
CA ILE A 3 20.25 -58.66 -6.07
C ILE A 3 20.66 -57.87 -7.30
N ASP A 4 19.88 -58.05 -8.37
CA ASP A 4 20.02 -57.38 -9.66
C ASP A 4 19.76 -55.86 -9.48
N PRO A 5 20.71 -54.97 -9.85
CA PRO A 5 20.55 -53.53 -9.64
C PRO A 5 19.59 -52.85 -10.62
N GLU A 6 19.00 -53.57 -11.58
CA GLU A 6 18.06 -53.03 -12.58
C GLU A 6 16.57 -53.13 -12.19
N ASP A 7 16.25 -53.73 -11.02
CA ASP A 7 14.85 -53.91 -10.57
C ASP A 7 14.35 -52.75 -9.68
N LEU A 8 15.09 -51.63 -9.60
CA LEU A 8 14.70 -50.46 -8.81
C LEU A 8 13.98 -49.35 -9.61
N PHE A 9 13.85 -49.51 -10.94
CA PHE A 9 13.38 -48.44 -11.83
C PHE A 9 12.41 -48.95 -12.91
N ARG A 10 11.32 -49.62 -12.51
CA ARG A 10 10.22 -49.84 -13.45
C ARG A 10 8.84 -49.67 -12.82
N ASP A 11 8.36 -48.45 -13.02
CA ASP A 11 7.01 -47.90 -12.93
C ASP A 11 5.86 -48.93 -12.95
N SER A 12 5.10 -48.97 -11.87
CA SER A 12 3.68 -49.31 -11.92
C SER A 12 2.89 -48.01 -11.87
N ASP A 13 2.36 -47.65 -13.02
CA ASP A 13 1.47 -46.51 -13.28
C ASP A 13 0.29 -46.48 -12.29
N ASP A 14 0.37 -45.61 -11.29
CA ASP A 14 -0.82 -44.95 -10.75
C ASP A 14 -0.90 -43.58 -11.43
N SER A 15 -1.75 -43.54 -12.45
CA SER A 15 -2.21 -42.34 -13.11
C SER A 15 -3.06 -41.56 -12.11
N ASP A 16 -2.48 -40.50 -11.53
CA ASP A 16 -3.11 -39.22 -11.13
C ASP A 16 -2.19 -38.44 -10.17
N ASP A 17 -0.92 -38.21 -10.55
CA ASP A 17 -0.05 -37.23 -9.88
C ASP A 17 -0.11 -35.89 -10.64
N GLU A 18 -1.28 -35.25 -10.59
CA GLU A 18 -1.43 -33.86 -10.96
C GLU A 18 -0.83 -32.99 -9.83
N PHE A 19 0.49 -32.77 -9.92
CA PHE A 19 1.21 -31.65 -9.31
C PHE A 19 0.67 -31.18 -7.95
N LEU A 20 0.96 -31.93 -6.89
CA LEU A 20 1.02 -31.39 -5.53
C LEU A 20 2.18 -30.39 -5.45
N GLN A 21 1.99 -29.23 -6.07
CA GLN A 21 2.74 -28.04 -5.70
C GLN A 21 2.26 -27.68 -4.31
N GLU A 22 3.09 -27.94 -3.29
CA GLU A 22 2.93 -27.38 -1.94
C GLU A 22 2.77 -25.86 -2.07
N ARG A 23 1.51 -25.40 -2.19
CA ARG A 23 1.16 -24.00 -2.41
C ARG A 23 1.12 -23.30 -1.06
N GLU A 24 2.07 -22.39 -0.89
CA GLU A 24 2.31 -21.61 0.34
C GLU A 24 1.02 -21.00 0.95
N PRO A 25 0.89 -20.98 2.29
CA PRO A 25 -0.31 -20.55 3.01
C PRO A 25 -0.63 -19.04 2.99
N SER A 26 -0.05 -18.26 2.06
CA SER A 26 -0.15 -16.79 2.02
C SER A 26 -0.96 -16.22 0.84
N LYS A 27 -1.64 -17.05 0.04
CA LYS A 27 -2.41 -16.57 -1.11
C LYS A 27 -3.71 -15.88 -0.68
N GLU A 28 -3.81 -14.56 -0.89
CA GLU A 28 -5.07 -13.82 -0.77
C GLU A 28 -5.76 -13.70 -2.14
N PHE A 29 -7.08 -13.85 -2.17
CA PHE A 29 -7.91 -13.60 -3.34
C PHE A 29 -8.55 -12.22 -3.20
N VAL A 30 -8.32 -11.36 -4.18
CA VAL A 30 -8.65 -9.94 -4.09
C VAL A 30 -9.47 -9.50 -5.29
N VAL A 31 -10.65 -8.93 -5.05
CA VAL A 31 -11.41 -8.25 -6.11
C VAL A 31 -11.37 -6.74 -5.86
N TYR A 32 -10.83 -6.00 -6.84
CA TYR A 32 -10.83 -4.54 -6.89
C TYR A 32 -12.16 -4.08 -7.49
N LEU A 33 -13.03 -3.52 -6.66
CA LEU A 33 -14.26 -2.85 -7.07
C LEU A 33 -13.96 -1.38 -7.32
N VAL A 34 -13.96 -0.96 -8.58
CA VAL A 34 -13.63 0.42 -8.97
C VAL A 34 -14.89 1.14 -9.45
N ASP A 35 -15.23 2.25 -8.81
CA ASP A 35 -16.31 3.11 -9.25
C ASP A 35 -15.92 3.81 -10.55
N ALA A 36 -16.70 3.56 -11.59
CA ALA A 36 -16.51 4.10 -12.92
C ALA A 36 -17.43 5.30 -13.20
N SER A 37 -17.98 5.93 -12.15
CA SER A 37 -18.68 7.20 -12.27
C SER A 37 -17.77 8.27 -12.87
N PRO A 38 -18.28 9.20 -13.71
CA PRO A 38 -17.45 10.22 -14.37
C PRO A 38 -16.60 11.08 -13.43
N LYS A 39 -16.99 11.20 -12.16
CA LYS A 39 -16.21 11.91 -11.12
C LYS A 39 -14.86 11.22 -10.81
N MET A 40 -14.70 9.93 -11.07
CA MET A 40 -13.56 9.11 -10.64
C MET A 40 -12.36 9.16 -11.59
N PHE A 41 -12.57 9.42 -12.89
CA PHE A 41 -11.55 9.34 -13.95
C PHE A 41 -10.63 10.57 -14.06
N LEU A 42 -10.36 11.24 -12.93
CA LEU A 42 -9.39 12.33 -12.88
C LEU A 42 -7.95 11.78 -12.77
N PRO A 43 -6.95 12.49 -13.32
CA PRO A 43 -5.57 12.00 -13.42
C PRO A 43 -4.90 11.64 -12.08
N ALA A 44 -5.31 12.25 -10.96
CA ALA A 44 -4.77 11.96 -9.63
C ALA A 44 -5.14 10.55 -9.11
N SER A 45 -6.29 10.02 -9.51
CA SER A 45 -6.75 8.68 -9.12
C SER A 45 -5.95 7.55 -9.79
N LYS A 46 -5.27 7.85 -10.92
CA LYS A 46 -4.57 6.89 -11.78
C LYS A 46 -3.31 6.32 -11.13
N GLU A 47 -2.44 7.20 -10.64
CA GLU A 47 -1.18 6.82 -9.98
C GLU A 47 -1.43 6.03 -8.69
N SER A 48 -2.48 6.39 -7.94
CA SER A 48 -2.85 5.67 -6.71
C SER A 48 -3.35 4.26 -6.99
N LEU A 49 -4.21 4.08 -8.01
CA LEU A 49 -4.68 2.76 -8.44
C LEU A 49 -3.52 1.89 -8.95
N LYS A 50 -2.67 2.44 -9.81
CA LYS A 50 -1.49 1.75 -10.35
C LYS A 50 -0.53 1.31 -9.25
N THR A 51 -0.21 2.21 -8.31
CA THR A 51 0.68 1.93 -7.18
C THR A 51 0.11 0.85 -6.25
N GLN A 52 -1.20 0.83 -6.02
CA GLN A 52 -1.82 -0.16 -5.13
C GLN A 52 -1.96 -1.54 -5.77
N ILE A 53 -2.24 -1.60 -7.08
CA ILE A 53 -2.28 -2.86 -7.83
C ILE A 53 -0.86 -3.46 -7.96
N ILE A 54 0.15 -2.64 -8.21
CA ILE A 54 1.55 -3.09 -8.39
C ILE A 54 2.21 -3.53 -7.08
N ASN A 55 1.85 -2.93 -5.94
CA ASN A 55 2.48 -3.24 -4.65
C ASN A 55 2.03 -4.56 -3.99
N ARG A 56 1.09 -5.31 -4.59
CA ARG A 56 0.60 -6.61 -4.07
C ARG A 56 0.72 -7.72 -5.12
N SER A 57 1.96 -8.17 -5.37
CA SER A 57 2.34 -9.07 -6.46
C SER A 57 2.05 -10.57 -6.24
N TYR A 58 1.59 -10.98 -5.06
CA TYR A 58 1.36 -12.40 -4.72
C TYR A 58 -0.11 -12.83 -4.70
N ASP A 59 -1.05 -11.87 -4.78
CA ASP A 59 -2.48 -12.10 -4.67
C ASP A 59 -3.09 -12.48 -6.02
N GLU A 60 -4.15 -13.30 -6.03
CA GLU A 60 -4.95 -13.56 -7.23
C GLU A 60 -6.02 -12.46 -7.33
N VAL A 61 -5.93 -11.63 -8.38
CA VAL A 61 -6.65 -10.36 -8.46
C VAL A 61 -7.70 -10.39 -9.56
N SER A 62 -8.75 -9.58 -9.40
CA SER A 62 -9.62 -9.20 -10.52
C SER A 62 -10.09 -7.77 -10.37
N ILE A 63 -10.18 -7.06 -11.49
CA ILE A 63 -10.65 -5.69 -11.55
C ILE A 63 -12.08 -5.68 -12.08
N CYS A 64 -13.00 -5.19 -11.26
CA CYS A 64 -14.41 -5.04 -11.54
C CYS A 64 -14.79 -3.56 -11.50
N PHE A 65 -15.14 -3.00 -12.64
CA PHE A 65 -15.72 -1.67 -12.72
C PHE A 65 -17.23 -1.74 -12.49
N PHE A 66 -17.77 -0.80 -11.72
CA PHE A 66 -19.22 -0.62 -11.57
C PHE A 66 -19.62 0.81 -11.89
N ASN A 67 -20.91 1.03 -12.23
CA ASN A 67 -21.37 2.25 -12.91
C ASN A 67 -20.81 2.39 -14.32
N THR A 68 -20.70 1.28 -15.06
CA THR A 68 -20.26 1.26 -16.46
C THR A 68 -21.44 1.31 -17.43
N ARG A 69 -21.22 1.83 -18.65
CA ARG A 69 -22.24 1.81 -19.72
C ARG A 69 -22.38 0.40 -20.28
N GLU A 70 -21.27 -0.22 -20.64
CA GLU A 70 -21.26 -1.61 -21.08
C GLU A 70 -21.24 -2.58 -19.90
N LYS A 71 -21.76 -3.79 -20.12
CA LYS A 71 -21.71 -4.89 -19.16
C LYS A 71 -20.85 -6.02 -19.69
N LYS A 72 -20.04 -6.59 -18.80
CA LYS A 72 -19.22 -7.79 -19.09
C LYS A 72 -19.01 -8.55 -17.79
N ASN A 73 -19.86 -9.53 -17.51
CA ASN A 73 -19.76 -10.41 -16.34
C ASN A 73 -20.56 -11.70 -16.58
N LEU A 74 -20.20 -12.80 -15.90
CA LEU A 74 -20.83 -14.11 -16.08
C LEU A 74 -22.32 -14.14 -15.71
N GLN A 75 -22.76 -13.22 -14.86
CA GLN A 75 -24.14 -13.13 -14.37
C GLN A 75 -25.03 -12.23 -15.24
N ASP A 76 -24.47 -11.64 -16.29
CA ASP A 76 -25.14 -10.72 -17.22
C ASP A 76 -25.80 -9.49 -16.54
N LEU A 77 -25.28 -9.08 -15.38
CA LEU A 77 -25.79 -7.97 -14.57
C LEU A 77 -25.40 -6.61 -15.17
N SER A 78 -26.33 -5.66 -15.18
CA SER A 78 -26.13 -4.31 -15.71
C SER A 78 -25.24 -3.45 -14.81
N GLY A 79 -24.54 -2.50 -15.44
CA GLY A 79 -23.69 -1.53 -14.76
C GLY A 79 -22.42 -2.11 -14.14
N VAL A 80 -21.99 -3.31 -14.54
CA VAL A 80 -20.76 -3.98 -14.05
C VAL A 80 -19.95 -4.56 -15.20
N TYR A 81 -18.68 -4.20 -15.27
CA TYR A 81 -17.72 -4.66 -16.26
C TYR A 81 -16.48 -5.26 -15.58
N VAL A 82 -16.23 -6.54 -15.81
CA VAL A 82 -15.02 -7.24 -15.35
C VAL A 82 -13.93 -7.08 -16.41
N PHE A 83 -12.85 -6.41 -16.06
CA PHE A 83 -11.77 -6.06 -16.99
C PHE A 83 -10.92 -7.29 -17.34
N ASP A 84 -10.52 -8.04 -16.32
CA ASP A 84 -9.48 -9.08 -16.40
C ASP A 84 -10.00 -10.48 -16.78
N VAL A 85 -11.09 -10.58 -17.55
CA VAL A 85 -11.60 -11.90 -17.95
C VAL A 85 -12.15 -11.85 -19.37
N MET A 86 -11.33 -12.19 -20.36
CA MET A 86 -11.85 -12.56 -21.67
C MET A 86 -12.17 -14.06 -21.75
N ASP A 87 -11.48 -14.95 -21.02
CA ASP A 87 -11.67 -16.42 -21.20
C ASP A 87 -11.43 -17.31 -19.96
N ARG A 88 -11.36 -16.77 -18.73
CA ARG A 88 -11.03 -17.58 -17.53
C ARG A 88 -12.18 -17.68 -16.54
N GLU A 89 -12.48 -18.91 -16.10
CA GLU A 89 -13.52 -19.19 -15.11
C GLU A 89 -13.13 -18.87 -13.65
N PHE A 90 -11.87 -18.46 -13.40
CA PHE A 90 -11.26 -18.33 -12.07
C PHE A 90 -10.38 -17.07 -11.97
N LEU A 91 -10.20 -16.55 -10.75
CA LEU A 91 -9.23 -15.49 -10.43
C LEU A 91 -7.81 -15.95 -10.78
N ASP A 92 -6.98 -15.03 -11.28
CA ASP A 92 -5.59 -15.35 -11.64
C ASP A 92 -4.64 -14.27 -11.09
N ARG A 93 -3.35 -14.59 -11.05
CA ARG A 93 -2.31 -13.63 -10.66
C ARG A 93 -2.27 -12.48 -11.66
N PRO A 94 -1.99 -11.23 -11.20
CA PRO A 94 -1.78 -10.13 -12.12
C PRO A 94 -0.61 -10.48 -13.04
N THR A 95 -0.92 -10.82 -14.28
CA THR A 95 0.09 -11.16 -15.28
C THR A 95 0.64 -9.85 -15.83
N ALA A 96 1.91 -9.85 -16.26
CA ALA A 96 2.49 -8.69 -16.93
C ALA A 96 1.67 -8.21 -18.14
N ARG A 97 0.91 -9.11 -18.78
CA ARG A 97 -0.10 -8.81 -19.81
C ARG A 97 -1.20 -7.88 -19.28
N LEU A 98 -1.80 -8.22 -18.14
CA LEU A 98 -2.81 -7.40 -17.49
C LEU A 98 -2.28 -6.01 -17.13
N ILE A 99 -1.05 -5.92 -16.63
CA ILE A 99 -0.42 -4.62 -16.29
C ILE A 99 -0.24 -3.76 -17.54
N LYS A 100 0.22 -4.35 -18.66
CA LYS A 100 0.39 -3.68 -19.96
C LYS A 100 -0.95 -3.25 -20.58
N GLU A 101 -1.98 -4.07 -20.44
CA GLU A 101 -3.35 -3.73 -20.86
C GLU A 101 -3.96 -2.63 -19.98
N PHE A 102 -3.67 -2.69 -18.67
CA PHE A 102 -4.12 -1.68 -17.71
C PHE A 102 -3.45 -0.31 -17.95
N ASP A 103 -2.20 -0.27 -18.43
CA ASP A 103 -1.54 0.98 -18.82
C ASP A 103 -2.31 1.72 -19.95
N ASN A 104 -3.05 0.98 -20.79
CA ASN A 104 -3.88 1.54 -21.86
C ASN A 104 -5.38 1.58 -21.50
N VAL A 105 -5.75 1.30 -20.24
CA VAL A 105 -7.16 1.15 -19.83
C VAL A 105 -7.97 2.41 -20.07
N GLU A 106 -7.38 3.61 -20.02
CA GLU A 106 -8.11 4.86 -20.23
C GLU A 106 -8.63 5.00 -21.66
N GLU A 107 -7.79 4.70 -22.65
CA GLU A 107 -8.16 4.78 -24.06
C GLU A 107 -9.24 3.73 -24.38
N THR A 108 -9.06 2.51 -23.89
CA THR A 108 -10.01 1.41 -24.06
C THR A 108 -11.30 1.66 -23.28
N PHE A 109 -11.23 2.19 -22.05
CA PHE A 109 -12.39 2.45 -21.21
C PHE A 109 -13.28 3.55 -21.82
N MET A 110 -12.69 4.66 -22.28
CA MET A 110 -13.45 5.75 -22.90
C MET A 110 -14.08 5.34 -24.24
N LYS A 111 -13.39 4.49 -25.01
CA LYS A 111 -13.82 4.06 -26.34
C LYS A 111 -14.83 2.92 -26.30
N GLU A 112 -14.63 1.94 -25.41
CA GLU A 112 -15.34 0.66 -25.41
C GLU A 112 -16.27 0.49 -24.20
N ILE A 113 -15.83 0.79 -22.97
CA ILE A 113 -16.59 0.46 -21.74
C ILE A 113 -17.60 1.56 -21.36
N GLY A 114 -17.16 2.81 -21.32
CA GLY A 114 -17.96 3.98 -20.98
C GLY A 114 -18.41 4.06 -19.50
N SER A 115 -18.66 5.28 -19.04
CA SER A 115 -19.19 5.56 -17.69
C SER A 115 -20.70 5.77 -17.67
N GLN A 116 -21.33 5.42 -16.55
CA GLN A 116 -22.71 5.74 -16.21
C GLN A 116 -22.75 6.49 -14.86
N TYR A 117 -23.75 7.37 -14.68
CA TYR A 117 -23.90 8.14 -13.44
C TYR A 117 -24.72 7.38 -12.39
N GLY A 118 -24.04 6.73 -11.44
CA GLY A 118 -24.63 6.22 -10.20
C GLY A 118 -25.86 5.33 -10.37
N ILE A 119 -26.61 5.16 -9.28
CA ILE A 119 -27.79 4.30 -9.22
C ILE A 119 -29.03 5.09 -9.65
N ASN A 120 -29.63 4.72 -10.79
CA ASN A 120 -30.80 5.39 -11.34
C ASN A 120 -32.10 4.80 -10.76
N ALA A 121 -32.94 5.67 -10.19
CA ALA A 121 -34.22 5.27 -9.58
C ALA A 121 -35.21 4.67 -10.59
N ASP A 122 -35.19 5.15 -11.83
CA ASP A 122 -36.14 4.73 -12.89
C ASP A 122 -35.84 3.33 -13.45
N ALA A 123 -34.58 2.88 -13.35
CA ALA A 123 -34.13 1.62 -13.92
C ALA A 123 -34.38 0.42 -13.00
N ARG A 124 -34.63 0.62 -11.70
CA ARG A 124 -34.56 -0.42 -10.63
C ARG A 124 -33.23 -1.18 -10.58
N GLU A 125 -32.20 -0.69 -11.26
CA GLU A 125 -30.89 -1.31 -11.34
C GLU A 125 -29.98 -0.75 -10.24
N ASN A 126 -29.37 -1.64 -9.46
CA ASN A 126 -28.46 -1.30 -8.38
C ASN A 126 -27.06 -1.80 -8.75
N SER A 127 -26.27 -0.94 -9.38
CA SER A 127 -24.91 -1.24 -9.83
C SER A 127 -24.00 -1.69 -8.69
N LEU A 128 -24.12 -1.08 -7.50
CA LEU A 128 -23.34 -1.43 -6.32
C LEU A 128 -23.70 -2.83 -5.80
N TYR A 129 -24.99 -3.15 -5.70
CA TYR A 129 -25.44 -4.51 -5.37
C TYR A 129 -24.96 -5.54 -6.40
N ASN A 130 -25.07 -5.20 -7.69
CA ASN A 130 -24.62 -6.06 -8.78
C ASN A 130 -23.11 -6.31 -8.68
N ALA A 131 -22.33 -5.27 -8.40
CA ALA A 131 -20.88 -5.37 -8.24
C ALA A 131 -20.50 -6.27 -7.06
N LEU A 132 -21.16 -6.13 -5.91
CA LEU A 132 -20.99 -7.01 -4.76
C LEU A 132 -21.30 -8.47 -5.12
N TRP A 133 -22.37 -8.71 -5.89
CA TRP A 133 -22.74 -10.05 -6.31
C TRP A 133 -21.73 -10.65 -7.30
N VAL A 134 -21.24 -9.87 -8.27
CA VAL A 134 -20.20 -10.29 -9.20
C VAL A 134 -18.91 -10.62 -8.45
N ALA A 135 -18.43 -9.72 -7.60
CA ALA A 135 -17.24 -9.92 -6.79
C ALA A 135 -17.37 -11.14 -5.86
N GLN A 136 -18.53 -11.32 -5.22
CA GLN A 136 -18.79 -12.48 -4.35
C GLN A 136 -18.69 -13.79 -5.13
N ALA A 137 -19.22 -13.83 -6.35
CA ALA A 137 -19.15 -15.02 -7.19
C ALA A 137 -17.73 -15.32 -7.67
N LEU A 138 -16.96 -14.28 -8.03
CA LEU A 138 -15.54 -14.40 -8.40
C LEU A 138 -14.73 -14.97 -7.22
N LEU A 139 -14.91 -14.44 -6.01
CA LEU A 139 -14.24 -14.92 -4.80
C LEU A 139 -14.72 -16.31 -4.33
N ARG A 140 -15.85 -16.80 -4.85
CA ARG A 140 -16.35 -18.16 -4.60
C ARG A 140 -15.78 -19.16 -5.62
N LYS A 141 -15.64 -18.75 -6.89
CA LYS A 141 -15.24 -19.60 -8.01
C LYS A 141 -13.72 -19.46 -8.23
N GLY A 142 -12.94 -20.28 -7.52
CA GLY A 142 -11.47 -20.30 -7.62
C GLY A 142 -10.74 -20.48 -6.29
N SER A 143 -11.45 -20.36 -5.17
CA SER A 143 -10.82 -20.37 -3.84
C SER A 143 -11.03 -21.68 -3.07
N ILE A 144 -9.93 -22.23 -2.54
CA ILE A 144 -9.93 -23.27 -1.51
C ILE A 144 -10.51 -22.68 -0.22
N LYS A 145 -11.35 -23.44 0.51
CA LYS A 145 -12.09 -23.00 1.72
C LYS A 145 -11.26 -22.27 2.80
N THR A 146 -9.94 -22.37 2.79
CA THR A 146 -9.01 -21.81 3.79
C THR A 146 -8.27 -20.55 3.35
N SER A 147 -8.45 -20.08 2.12
CA SER A 147 -7.75 -18.89 1.61
C SER A 147 -8.44 -17.58 1.99
N ALA A 148 -7.66 -16.55 2.28
CA ALA A 148 -8.17 -15.23 2.64
C ALA A 148 -8.81 -14.56 1.42
N LYS A 149 -10.02 -14.02 1.60
CA LYS A 149 -10.79 -13.37 0.53
C LYS A 149 -11.04 -11.91 0.87
N ARG A 150 -10.82 -11.01 -0.08
CA ARG A 150 -11.00 -9.58 0.12
C ARG A 150 -11.65 -8.91 -1.07
N MET A 151 -12.56 -7.98 -0.79
CA MET A 151 -13.01 -6.96 -1.72
C MET A 151 -12.41 -5.62 -1.32
N LEU A 152 -11.65 -4.98 -2.21
CA LEU A 152 -11.20 -3.60 -2.04
C LEU A 152 -12.05 -2.68 -2.91
N MET A 153 -12.69 -1.69 -2.31
CA MET A 153 -13.58 -0.77 -3.00
C MET A 153 -12.96 0.62 -3.13
N PHE A 154 -12.92 1.14 -4.36
CA PHE A 154 -12.45 2.47 -4.71
C PHE A 154 -13.62 3.30 -5.16
N THR A 155 -13.96 4.34 -4.41
CA THR A 155 -15.03 5.28 -4.77
C THR A 155 -14.75 6.64 -4.14
N ASN A 156 -15.27 7.68 -4.77
CA ASN A 156 -15.33 9.04 -4.24
C ASN A 156 -16.76 9.46 -3.88
N GLU A 157 -17.71 8.52 -3.87
CA GLU A 157 -19.12 8.76 -3.54
C GLU A 157 -19.44 8.19 -2.16
N ASP A 158 -19.80 9.05 -1.20
CA ASP A 158 -20.00 8.67 0.20
C ASP A 158 -21.47 8.34 0.54
N ASP A 159 -22.43 8.75 -0.30
CA ASP A 159 -23.83 8.30 -0.31
C ASP A 159 -24.23 7.75 -1.69
N PRO A 160 -23.93 6.48 -1.99
CA PRO A 160 -24.24 5.87 -3.29
C PRO A 160 -25.75 5.86 -3.62
N PHE A 161 -26.63 6.02 -2.61
CA PHE A 161 -28.08 6.07 -2.76
C PHE A 161 -28.66 7.47 -2.57
N GLY A 162 -27.83 8.53 -2.56
CA GLY A 162 -28.23 9.91 -2.27
C GLY A 162 -29.28 10.47 -3.23
N LYS A 163 -29.25 10.03 -4.49
CA LYS A 163 -30.17 10.48 -5.55
C LYS A 163 -31.55 9.78 -5.53
N ILE A 164 -31.69 8.71 -4.75
CA ILE A 164 -32.94 7.93 -4.68
C ILE A 164 -33.80 8.46 -3.54
N VAL A 165 -35.11 8.53 -3.73
CA VAL A 165 -36.04 9.07 -2.73
C VAL A 165 -37.12 8.05 -2.36
N GLY A 166 -37.55 8.07 -1.09
CA GLY A 166 -38.70 7.29 -0.62
C GLY A 166 -38.39 5.82 -0.30
N ALA A 167 -39.44 4.98 -0.34
CA ALA A 167 -39.35 3.57 0.07
C ALA A 167 -38.38 2.73 -0.78
N ALA A 168 -38.16 3.11 -2.04
CA ALA A 168 -37.18 2.46 -2.92
C ALA A 168 -35.74 2.60 -2.38
N LYS A 169 -35.37 3.76 -1.81
CA LYS A 169 -34.03 3.97 -1.20
C LYS A 169 -33.79 2.97 -0.07
N ALA A 170 -34.74 2.86 0.86
CA ALA A 170 -34.62 1.98 2.02
C ALA A 170 -34.55 0.49 1.62
N ASP A 171 -35.28 0.09 0.60
CA ASP A 171 -35.26 -1.27 0.07
C ASP A 171 -33.90 -1.63 -0.57
N MET A 172 -33.37 -0.72 -1.40
CA MET A 172 -32.08 -0.88 -2.06
C MET A 172 -30.92 -0.89 -1.07
N ILE A 173 -30.93 0.01 -0.07
CA ILE A 173 -29.92 0.01 1.00
C ILE A 173 -29.95 -1.31 1.76
N ARG A 174 -31.14 -1.75 2.19
CA ARG A 174 -31.30 -2.99 2.96
C ARG A 174 -30.80 -4.20 2.19
N THR A 175 -31.13 -4.32 0.92
CA THR A 175 -30.71 -5.45 0.07
C THR A 175 -29.21 -5.43 -0.23
N THR A 176 -28.61 -4.25 -0.45
CA THR A 176 -27.15 -4.09 -0.61
C THR A 176 -26.40 -4.46 0.67
N LEU A 177 -26.84 -3.97 1.83
CA LEU A 177 -26.20 -4.29 3.12
C LEU A 177 -26.36 -5.77 3.47
N GLN A 178 -27.53 -6.36 3.22
CA GLN A 178 -27.73 -7.79 3.40
C GLN A 178 -26.75 -8.59 2.53
N ARG A 179 -26.55 -8.19 1.27
CA ARG A 179 -25.60 -8.85 0.37
C ARG A 179 -24.15 -8.73 0.86
N ALA A 180 -23.75 -7.57 1.38
CA ALA A 180 -22.43 -7.38 1.97
C ALA A 180 -22.24 -8.28 3.20
N LYS A 181 -23.27 -8.38 4.05
CA LYS A 181 -23.27 -9.29 5.21
C LYS A 181 -23.18 -10.76 4.79
N ASP A 182 -23.95 -11.17 3.79
CA ASP A 182 -23.89 -12.54 3.24
C ASP A 182 -22.48 -12.86 2.71
N ALA A 183 -21.78 -11.88 2.13
CA ALA A 183 -20.39 -12.03 1.70
C ALA A 183 -19.43 -12.13 2.90
N GLN A 184 -19.63 -11.33 3.95
CA GLN A 184 -18.85 -11.42 5.20
C GLN A 184 -19.04 -12.77 5.91
N ASP A 185 -20.27 -13.30 5.94
CA ASP A 185 -20.59 -14.61 6.51
C ASP A 185 -19.91 -15.76 5.73
N LEU A 186 -19.57 -15.54 4.45
CA LEU A 186 -18.74 -16.45 3.63
C LEU A 186 -17.22 -16.24 3.82
N GLY A 187 -16.81 -15.42 4.79
CA GLY A 187 -15.40 -15.12 5.09
C GLY A 187 -14.75 -14.10 4.16
N ILE A 188 -15.54 -13.29 3.44
CA ILE A 188 -15.01 -12.23 2.57
C ILE A 188 -14.84 -10.94 3.39
N SER A 189 -13.61 -10.45 3.45
CA SER A 189 -13.28 -9.16 4.08
C SER A 189 -13.54 -7.99 3.13
N PHE A 190 -14.01 -6.87 3.68
CA PHE A 190 -14.25 -5.63 2.94
C PHE A 190 -13.27 -4.55 3.39
N GLU A 191 -12.64 -3.87 2.43
CA GLU A 191 -11.74 -2.75 2.66
C GLU A 191 -12.15 -1.59 1.73
N LEU A 192 -12.53 -0.46 2.31
CA LEU A 192 -12.88 0.75 1.57
C LEU A 192 -11.65 1.64 1.43
N LEU A 193 -11.40 2.10 0.21
CA LEU A 193 -10.36 3.06 -0.13
C LEU A 193 -11.03 4.31 -0.71
N PRO A 194 -11.42 5.25 0.16
CA PRO A 194 -12.11 6.46 -0.27
C PRO A 194 -11.14 7.37 -1.02
N LEU A 195 -11.55 7.82 -2.21
CA LEU A 195 -10.81 8.83 -2.96
C LEU A 195 -11.42 10.20 -2.67
N SER A 196 -10.74 10.99 -1.84
CA SER A 196 -11.19 12.36 -1.54
C SER A 196 -10.69 13.34 -2.60
N MET A 197 -11.57 14.23 -3.05
CA MET A 197 -11.19 15.35 -3.90
C MET A 197 -10.67 16.50 -3.02
N PRO A 198 -9.81 17.41 -3.53
CA PRO A 198 -9.24 18.50 -2.72
C PRO A 198 -10.28 19.41 -2.04
N ASP A 199 -11.50 19.49 -2.59
CA ASP A 199 -12.58 20.37 -2.13
C ASP A 199 -13.78 19.62 -1.51
N ASP A 200 -13.73 18.28 -1.38
CA ASP A 200 -14.85 17.46 -0.89
C ASP A 200 -14.36 16.35 0.05
N GLU A 201 -14.88 16.33 1.28
CA GLU A 201 -14.49 15.36 2.32
C GLU A 201 -15.37 14.10 2.26
N PHE A 202 -14.74 12.93 2.13
CA PHE A 202 -15.45 11.66 2.08
C PHE A 202 -15.92 11.22 3.48
N ASN A 203 -17.23 11.15 3.72
CA ASN A 203 -17.77 10.73 5.01
C ASN A 203 -18.14 9.25 5.06
N VAL A 204 -17.23 8.42 5.58
CA VAL A 204 -17.41 6.96 5.74
C VAL A 204 -18.65 6.59 6.55
N SER A 205 -19.04 7.42 7.53
CA SER A 205 -20.16 7.14 8.44
C SER A 205 -21.54 7.25 7.77
N ARG A 206 -21.62 7.82 6.56
CA ARG A 206 -22.89 7.93 5.82
C ARG A 206 -23.43 6.58 5.36
N PHE A 207 -22.56 5.67 4.94
CA PHE A 207 -22.97 4.38 4.38
C PHE A 207 -22.05 3.20 4.72
N TYR A 208 -20.74 3.42 4.90
CA TYR A 208 -19.72 2.35 4.85
C TYR A 208 -19.19 1.85 6.22
N ALA A 209 -19.65 2.38 7.35
CA ALA A 209 -19.20 1.91 8.67
C ALA A 209 -19.77 0.51 9.02
N SER A 210 -18.91 -0.49 9.31
CA SER A 210 -19.33 -1.83 9.81
C SER A 210 -18.47 -2.34 10.99
N GLU A 211 -19.11 -2.95 11.99
CA GLU A 211 -18.52 -3.51 13.24
C GLU A 211 -18.00 -4.96 13.04
N ARG A 212 -16.83 -5.34 13.59
CA ARG A 212 -16.25 -6.70 13.51
C ARG A 212 -16.61 -7.58 14.72
N SER A 213 -16.73 -8.90 14.54
CA SER A 213 -16.99 -9.90 15.62
C SER A 213 -16.06 -11.12 15.57
N PHE A 214 -15.83 -11.79 16.71
CA PHE A 214 -14.94 -12.96 16.86
C PHE A 214 -15.73 -14.25 17.17
N ILE A 215 -15.22 -15.42 16.79
CA ILE A 215 -15.88 -16.74 16.99
C ILE A 215 -14.93 -17.72 17.69
N CYS A 216 -15.46 -18.52 18.63
CA CYS A 216 -14.73 -19.58 19.34
C CYS A 216 -14.53 -20.83 18.46
N ALA A 217 -13.30 -21.32 18.35
CA ALA A 217 -12.94 -22.46 17.51
C ALA A 217 -13.60 -23.79 17.94
N ASP A 218 -13.76 -24.02 19.25
CA ASP A 218 -14.28 -25.30 19.77
C ASP A 218 -15.81 -25.36 19.77
N THR A 219 -16.47 -24.20 19.89
CA THR A 219 -17.94 -24.13 20.10
C THR A 219 -18.68 -23.47 18.95
N GLY A 220 -17.99 -22.78 18.04
CA GLY A 220 -18.61 -21.98 16.99
C GLY A 220 -19.41 -20.76 17.50
N ALA A 221 -19.38 -20.49 18.81
CA ALA A 221 -20.12 -19.39 19.41
C ALA A 221 -19.40 -18.05 19.20
N LEU A 222 -20.19 -16.98 19.01
CA LEU A 222 -19.68 -15.63 18.93
C LEU A 222 -19.11 -15.19 20.29
N LEU A 223 -17.86 -14.76 20.31
CA LEU A 223 -17.19 -14.26 21.50
C LEU A 223 -17.70 -12.84 21.78
N GLN A 224 -18.54 -12.71 22.81
CA GLN A 224 -19.03 -11.41 23.28
C GLN A 224 -18.04 -10.69 24.19
N GLU A 225 -17.14 -11.43 24.84
CA GLU A 225 -16.14 -10.85 25.73
C GLU A 225 -14.79 -10.67 25.01
N PRO A 226 -14.07 -9.57 25.28
CA PRO A 226 -12.74 -9.34 24.70
C PRO A 226 -11.74 -10.39 25.20
N ALA A 227 -10.90 -10.87 24.29
CA ALA A 227 -9.89 -11.88 24.60
C ALA A 227 -8.86 -11.37 25.63
N LYS A 228 -8.60 -12.17 26.66
CA LYS A 228 -7.56 -11.88 27.67
C LYS A 228 -6.19 -12.35 27.16
N LEU A 229 -5.16 -11.56 27.42
CA LEU A 229 -3.78 -11.86 27.06
C LEU A 229 -3.07 -12.58 28.19
N VAL A 230 -2.24 -13.59 27.86
CA VAL A 230 -1.51 -14.40 28.83
C VAL A 230 0.00 -14.24 28.60
N PHE A 231 0.71 -13.89 29.66
CA PHE A 231 2.16 -13.74 29.67
C PHE A 231 2.76 -14.79 30.62
N PRO A 232 3.49 -15.79 30.11
CA PRO A 232 4.18 -16.75 30.95
C PRO A 232 5.39 -16.07 31.61
N TYR A 233 5.44 -16.09 32.94
CA TYR A 233 6.59 -15.62 33.70
C TYR A 233 6.99 -16.68 34.72
N LYS A 234 8.17 -17.28 34.51
CA LYS A 234 8.61 -18.52 35.17
C LYS A 234 7.57 -19.63 34.94
N SER A 235 7.14 -20.30 36.00
CA SER A 235 6.12 -21.35 36.00
C SER A 235 4.70 -20.83 36.28
N LYS A 236 4.45 -19.53 36.09
CA LYS A 236 3.13 -18.92 36.29
C LYS A 236 2.66 -18.19 35.04
N ASN A 237 1.41 -18.39 34.68
CA ASN A 237 0.73 -17.66 33.62
C ASN A 237 0.03 -16.44 34.22
N ILE A 238 0.51 -15.25 33.87
CA ILE A 238 -0.08 -13.98 34.31
C ILE A 238 -1.07 -13.55 33.22
N LYS A 239 -2.33 -13.36 33.61
CA LYS A 239 -3.40 -12.96 32.69
C LYS A 239 -3.63 -11.46 32.83
N PHE A 240 -3.74 -10.75 31.73
CA PHE A 240 -4.19 -9.35 31.69
C PHE A 240 -5.33 -9.20 30.70
N SER A 241 -6.29 -8.37 31.05
CA SER A 241 -7.25 -7.80 30.10
C SER A 241 -6.58 -6.75 29.21
N THR A 242 -7.21 -6.43 28.09
CA THR A 242 -6.80 -5.33 27.20
C THR A 242 -6.84 -3.98 27.91
N GLU A 243 -7.80 -3.82 28.82
CA GLU A 243 -7.97 -2.63 29.64
C GLU A 243 -6.82 -2.50 30.65
N GLU A 244 -6.51 -3.56 31.40
CA GLU A 244 -5.41 -3.55 32.39
C GLU A 244 -4.04 -3.27 31.74
N LEU A 245 -3.77 -3.81 30.55
CA LEU A 245 -2.53 -3.49 29.83
C LEU A 245 -2.48 -2.04 29.37
N SER A 246 -3.63 -1.50 28.96
CA SER A 246 -3.74 -0.09 28.56
C SER A 246 -3.54 0.84 29.76
N GLU A 247 -4.09 0.48 30.92
CA GLU A 247 -3.88 1.18 32.19
C GLU A 247 -2.40 1.15 32.62
N LEU A 248 -1.76 -0.02 32.58
CA LEU A 248 -0.37 -0.20 32.98
C LEU A 248 0.60 0.65 32.15
N LYS A 249 0.33 0.78 30.85
CA LYS A 249 1.17 1.51 29.90
C LYS A 249 0.83 3.00 29.81
N ARG A 250 -0.27 3.44 30.43
CA ARG A 250 -0.78 4.81 30.27
C ARG A 250 0.13 5.85 30.93
N VAL A 251 0.84 6.60 30.10
CA VAL A 251 1.63 7.78 30.52
C VAL A 251 0.85 9.09 30.34
N SER A 252 -0.11 9.14 29.42
CA SER A 252 -0.93 10.32 29.11
C SER A 252 -2.40 9.92 28.86
N SER A 253 -3.34 10.79 29.22
CA SER A 253 -4.78 10.62 28.96
C SER A 253 -5.21 11.10 27.57
N GLY A 254 -4.34 11.80 26.84
CA GLY A 254 -4.62 12.34 25.51
C GLY A 254 -3.61 11.91 24.46
N HIS A 255 -4.08 11.86 23.20
CA HIS A 255 -3.30 11.48 22.00
C HIS A 255 -2.10 12.39 21.74
N LEU A 256 -2.17 13.66 22.12
CA LEU A 256 -1.08 14.62 22.07
C LEU A 256 -1.11 15.49 23.32
N ARG A 257 -0.05 15.43 24.13
CA ARG A 257 0.07 16.20 25.37
C ARG A 257 1.34 17.02 25.38
N LEU A 258 1.20 18.33 25.33
CA LEU A 258 2.32 19.26 25.43
C LEU A 258 2.96 19.19 26.82
N LEU A 259 4.29 19.03 26.86
CA LEU A 259 5.11 19.05 28.07
C LEU A 259 5.79 20.41 28.28
N GLY A 260 6.19 21.07 27.19
CA GLY A 260 6.84 22.38 27.24
C GLY A 260 7.57 22.72 25.96
N PHE A 261 8.47 23.70 26.03
CA PHE A 261 9.22 24.21 24.88
C PHE A 261 10.71 24.17 25.13
N LYS A 262 11.47 23.72 24.12
CA LYS A 262 12.93 23.70 24.14
C LYS A 262 13.50 24.49 22.95
N PRO A 263 14.69 25.09 23.08
CA PRO A 263 15.39 25.70 21.94
C PRO A 263 15.62 24.68 20.83
N LEU A 264 15.49 25.10 19.57
CA LEU A 264 15.72 24.24 18.40
C LEU A 264 17.15 23.67 18.37
N SER A 265 18.12 24.37 18.94
CA SER A 265 19.51 23.91 19.08
C SER A 265 19.68 22.62 19.89
N CYS A 266 18.70 22.27 20.73
CA CYS A 266 18.68 21.02 21.49
C CYS A 266 18.16 19.82 20.66
N LEU A 267 17.52 20.07 19.53
CA LEU A 267 17.09 19.02 18.60
C LEU A 267 18.21 18.81 17.57
N LYS A 268 18.65 17.56 17.41
CA LYS A 268 19.74 17.18 16.52
C LYS A 268 19.19 16.24 15.46
N ASP A 269 19.73 16.32 14.26
CA ASP A 269 19.22 15.53 13.12
C ASP A 269 19.30 14.02 13.37
N TYR A 270 20.32 13.57 14.11
CA TYR A 270 20.51 12.18 14.50
C TYR A 270 19.58 11.70 15.64
N HIS A 271 18.76 12.58 16.23
CA HIS A 271 17.69 12.16 17.15
C HIS A 271 16.46 11.58 16.42
N ASN A 272 16.42 11.69 15.09
CA ASN A 272 15.30 11.17 14.30
C ASN A 272 15.36 9.64 14.23
N LEU A 273 14.43 8.97 14.91
CA LEU A 273 14.38 7.50 14.97
C LEU A 273 13.49 6.89 13.88
N ARG A 274 12.54 7.65 13.34
CA ARG A 274 11.49 7.18 12.42
C ARG A 274 11.05 8.31 11.48
N PRO A 275 10.38 8.02 10.35
CA PRO A 275 9.77 9.05 9.52
C PRO A 275 8.86 9.97 10.36
N SER A 276 8.96 11.29 10.12
CA SER A 276 8.19 12.28 10.87
C SER A 276 6.74 12.35 10.40
N THR A 277 5.82 12.62 11.33
CA THR A 277 4.39 12.82 11.05
C THR A 277 4.06 14.31 10.94
N PHE A 278 3.14 14.66 10.05
CA PHE A 278 2.65 16.03 9.88
C PHE A 278 1.38 16.27 10.71
N ILE A 279 1.27 17.45 11.31
CA ILE A 279 0.10 17.86 12.11
C ILE A 279 -0.48 19.14 11.52
N PHE A 280 -1.79 19.14 11.30
CA PHE A 280 -2.55 20.28 10.80
C PHE A 280 -3.75 20.57 11.72
N PRO A 281 -4.09 21.84 11.99
CA PRO A 281 -5.24 22.15 12.82
C PRO A 281 -6.56 21.87 12.09
N SER A 282 -7.56 21.40 12.83
CA SER A 282 -8.97 21.36 12.40
C SER A 282 -9.84 22.04 13.46
N ASP A 283 -10.84 22.79 13.00
CA ASP A 283 -11.86 23.43 13.85
C ASP A 283 -13.16 22.61 13.92
N GLU A 284 -13.19 21.40 13.34
CA GLU A 284 -14.37 20.52 13.32
C GLU A 284 -14.86 20.15 14.72
N GLU A 285 -13.96 19.71 15.60
CA GLU A 285 -14.33 19.31 16.97
C GLU A 285 -14.32 20.50 17.94
N ILE A 286 -13.37 21.42 17.78
CA ILE A 286 -13.14 22.54 18.72
C ILE A 286 -12.90 23.82 17.92
N ILE A 287 -13.92 24.67 17.88
CA ILE A 287 -13.88 25.97 17.22
C ILE A 287 -12.79 26.85 17.85
N GLY A 288 -11.94 27.45 17.01
CA GLY A 288 -10.84 28.32 17.42
C GLY A 288 -9.48 27.61 17.55
N SER A 289 -9.42 26.30 17.33
CA SER A 289 -8.18 25.52 17.35
C SER A 289 -7.14 26.04 16.36
N THR A 290 -7.56 26.42 15.17
CA THR A 290 -6.73 27.01 14.11
C THR A 290 -6.10 28.31 14.57
N ARG A 291 -6.85 29.16 15.28
CA ARG A 291 -6.33 30.45 15.77
C ARG A 291 -5.23 30.23 16.82
N ILE A 292 -5.45 29.31 17.76
CA ILE A 292 -4.46 28.95 18.79
C ILE A 292 -3.24 28.29 18.15
N PHE A 293 -3.46 27.38 17.20
CA PHE A 293 -2.39 26.70 16.48
C PHE A 293 -1.52 27.69 15.72
N ILE A 294 -2.10 28.65 15.00
CA ILE A 294 -1.36 29.70 14.28
C ILE A 294 -0.56 30.54 15.27
N ALA A 295 -1.15 30.95 16.40
CA ALA A 295 -0.44 31.74 17.41
C ALA A 295 0.75 30.98 18.01
N LEU A 296 0.58 29.68 18.28
CA LEU A 296 1.62 28.78 18.76
C LEU A 296 2.73 28.61 17.71
N HIS A 297 2.36 28.29 16.48
CA HIS A 297 3.25 28.12 15.33
C HIS A 297 4.11 29.36 15.09
N CYS A 298 3.48 30.54 14.99
CA CYS A 298 4.20 31.80 14.82
C CYS A 298 5.13 32.10 16.00
N SER A 299 4.73 31.79 17.23
CA SER A 299 5.56 32.01 18.43
C SER A 299 6.77 31.08 18.46
N MET A 300 6.59 29.80 18.11
CA MET A 300 7.66 28.82 18.02
C MET A 300 8.70 29.20 16.98
N LEU A 301 8.27 29.67 15.81
CA LEU A 301 9.16 30.18 14.77
C LEU A 301 9.92 31.43 15.23
N ARG A 302 9.20 32.43 15.75
CA ARG A 302 9.80 33.69 16.22
C ARG A 302 10.84 33.47 17.32
N LEU A 303 10.60 32.51 18.21
CA LEU A 303 11.48 32.23 19.35
C LEU A 303 12.52 31.15 19.06
N GLY A 304 12.51 30.51 17.88
CA GLY A 304 13.42 29.42 17.55
C GLY A 304 13.27 28.22 18.50
N ARG A 305 12.03 27.83 18.84
CA ARG A 305 11.73 26.76 19.79
C ARG A 305 10.87 25.67 19.17
N PHE A 306 11.08 24.44 19.62
CA PHE A 306 10.19 23.30 19.35
C PHE A 306 9.39 22.96 20.61
N ALA A 307 8.23 22.35 20.41
CA ALA A 307 7.39 21.86 21.51
C ALA A 307 7.72 20.40 21.80
N LEU A 308 7.97 20.07 23.06
CA LEU A 308 8.13 18.70 23.52
C LEU A 308 6.78 18.17 23.95
N ALA A 309 6.36 17.02 23.45
CA ALA A 309 5.06 16.43 23.75
C ALA A 309 5.13 14.91 23.89
N PHE A 310 4.13 14.32 24.54
CA PHE A 310 3.80 12.92 24.35
C PHE A 310 2.79 12.78 23.22
N TYR A 311 3.00 11.82 22.32
CA TYR A 311 2.11 11.46 21.24
C TYR A 311 1.86 9.95 21.21
N GLY A 312 0.64 9.53 20.87
CA GLY A 312 0.27 8.13 20.74
C GLY A 312 -0.83 7.69 21.69
N SER A 313 -1.14 6.40 21.69
CA SER A 313 -2.19 5.82 22.53
C SER A 313 -1.70 5.60 23.97
N SER A 314 -2.65 5.33 24.88
CA SER A 314 -2.35 4.92 26.26
C SER A 314 -1.42 3.71 26.32
N SER A 315 -1.47 2.80 25.34
CA SER A 315 -0.64 1.61 25.30
C SER A 315 0.75 1.85 24.71
N HIS A 316 0.98 2.92 23.94
CA HIS A 316 2.26 3.20 23.28
C HIS A 316 2.56 4.72 23.22
N PRO A 317 2.76 5.37 24.38
CA PRO A 317 3.10 6.79 24.41
C PRO A 317 4.55 7.01 23.94
N GLN A 318 4.75 7.94 23.02
CA GLN A 318 6.06 8.30 22.48
C GLN A 318 6.36 9.77 22.78
N MET A 319 7.61 10.05 23.16
CA MET A 319 8.06 11.43 23.30
C MET A 319 8.42 11.98 21.91
N VAL A 320 7.81 13.08 21.52
CA VAL A 320 7.96 13.69 20.20
C VAL A 320 8.35 15.16 20.29
N ALA A 321 9.06 15.63 19.27
CA ALA A 321 9.39 17.03 19.06
C ALA A 321 8.48 17.59 17.96
N LEU A 322 7.61 18.54 18.32
CA LEU A 322 6.80 19.31 17.39
C LEU A 322 7.64 20.46 16.85
N VAL A 323 7.98 20.40 15.57
CA VAL A 323 8.79 21.41 14.89
C VAL A 323 7.89 22.25 13.99
N ALA A 324 7.87 23.57 14.21
CA ALA A 324 7.11 24.48 13.39
C ALA A 324 7.79 24.65 12.02
N GLN A 325 7.05 24.34 10.94
CA GLN A 325 7.54 24.46 9.56
C GLN A 325 7.02 25.74 8.91
N TYR A 326 7.87 26.46 8.16
CA TYR A 326 7.44 27.62 7.38
C TYR A 326 6.59 27.18 6.18
N LYS A 327 5.54 27.95 5.86
CA LYS A 327 4.80 27.81 4.61
C LYS A 327 5.63 28.40 3.47
N ASN A 328 6.52 27.60 2.88
CA ASN A 328 7.21 27.99 1.65
C ASN A 328 6.26 27.79 0.47
N ARG A 329 5.82 28.89 -0.15
CA ARG A 329 5.10 28.85 -1.45
C ARG A 329 6.05 28.75 -2.64
N TYR A 330 7.34 29.00 -2.42
CA TYR A 330 8.39 28.94 -3.43
C TYR A 330 9.58 28.23 -2.81
N ALA A 331 9.88 27.01 -3.27
CA ALA A 331 11.20 26.45 -3.06
C ALA A 331 12.16 27.25 -3.97
N PRO A 332 13.21 27.90 -3.43
CA PRO A 332 14.22 28.52 -4.29
C PRO A 332 14.86 27.44 -5.16
N VAL A 333 14.97 27.74 -6.45
CA VAL A 333 15.37 26.86 -7.57
C VAL A 333 16.82 26.31 -7.45
N TYR A 334 17.56 26.70 -6.42
CA TYR A 334 18.93 26.26 -6.22
C TYR A 334 18.96 24.93 -5.48
N VAL A 335 18.99 23.87 -6.29
CA VAL A 335 19.15 22.45 -5.91
C VAL A 335 17.96 21.93 -5.11
N GLN A 336 16.85 21.72 -5.82
CA GLN A 336 15.89 20.69 -5.45
C GLN A 336 16.60 19.33 -5.40
N ARG A 337 17.13 18.96 -4.23
CA ARG A 337 17.10 17.55 -3.84
C ARG A 337 15.63 17.18 -3.67
N ASN A 338 14.96 16.98 -4.81
CA ASN A 338 13.65 16.36 -4.85
C ASN A 338 13.85 14.96 -4.26
N LEU A 339 13.55 14.78 -2.97
CA LEU A 339 13.49 13.48 -2.30
C LEU A 339 12.53 12.48 -2.99
N ILE A 340 11.78 12.95 -3.99
CA ILE A 340 10.69 12.24 -4.67
C ILE A 340 11.15 11.57 -5.99
N ASN A 341 12.34 11.88 -6.51
CA ASN A 341 12.67 11.55 -7.91
C ASN A 341 13.77 10.49 -8.11
N ILE A 342 14.05 9.66 -7.11
CA ILE A 342 14.97 8.52 -7.26
C ILE A 342 14.18 7.27 -6.93
N ASN A 343 13.84 6.52 -7.96
CA ASN A 343 13.20 5.23 -7.80
C ASN A 343 14.22 4.17 -7.35
N SER A 344 13.74 3.14 -6.66
CA SER A 344 14.60 2.03 -6.27
C SER A 344 14.97 1.18 -7.48
N THR A 345 16.23 1.24 -7.90
CA THR A 345 16.77 0.44 -9.01
C THR A 345 16.56 -1.06 -8.80
N ALA A 346 16.66 -1.54 -7.56
CA ALA A 346 16.45 -2.94 -7.23
C ALA A 346 15.00 -3.38 -7.49
N LEU A 347 14.03 -2.56 -7.07
CA LEU A 347 12.61 -2.84 -7.31
C LEU A 347 12.28 -2.73 -8.80
N GLN A 348 12.79 -1.70 -9.48
CA GLN A 348 12.58 -1.54 -10.92
C GLN A 348 13.13 -2.73 -11.70
N ARG A 349 14.38 -3.17 -11.43
CA ARG A 349 14.99 -4.34 -12.09
C ARG A 349 14.22 -5.62 -11.82
N HIS A 350 13.83 -5.84 -10.58
CA HIS A 350 13.07 -7.02 -10.21
C HIS A 350 11.75 -7.11 -10.99
N TYR A 351 10.95 -6.03 -11.00
CA TYR A 351 9.66 -6.03 -11.69
C TYR A 351 9.80 -5.99 -13.22
N GLY A 352 10.81 -5.32 -13.77
CA GLY A 352 11.08 -5.31 -15.21
C GLY A 352 11.49 -6.68 -15.75
N ILE A 353 12.31 -7.44 -15.00
CA ILE A 353 12.67 -8.82 -15.36
C ILE A 353 11.44 -9.73 -15.33
N LEU A 354 10.65 -9.65 -14.26
CA LEU A 354 9.43 -10.45 -14.13
C LEU A 354 8.43 -10.13 -15.25
N GLN A 355 8.34 -8.86 -15.66
CA GLN A 355 7.50 -8.44 -16.77
C GLN A 355 7.95 -9.02 -18.10
N ALA A 356 9.24 -8.91 -18.45
CA ALA A 356 9.76 -9.45 -19.71
C ALA A 356 9.58 -10.97 -19.81
N LEU A 357 9.89 -11.70 -18.71
CA LEU A 357 9.70 -13.14 -18.63
C LEU A 357 8.21 -13.55 -18.78
N ALA A 358 7.29 -12.78 -18.19
CA ALA A 358 5.86 -13.07 -18.28
C ALA A 358 5.23 -12.67 -19.62
N LEU A 359 5.93 -11.88 -20.44
CA LEU A 359 5.50 -11.44 -21.77
C LEU A 359 6.18 -12.21 -22.91
N ASP A 360 7.05 -13.18 -22.60
CA ASP A 360 7.92 -13.85 -23.58
C ASP A 360 8.72 -12.84 -24.43
N GLU A 361 9.16 -11.74 -23.81
CA GLU A 361 9.99 -10.72 -24.46
C GLU A 361 11.46 -11.18 -24.43
N ASP A 362 12.10 -11.28 -25.59
CA ASP A 362 13.50 -11.73 -25.73
C ASP A 362 14.52 -10.70 -25.22
N GLU A 363 14.11 -9.43 -25.09
CA GLU A 363 14.94 -8.32 -24.63
C GLU A 363 14.54 -7.85 -23.24
N MET A 364 15.53 -7.73 -22.36
CA MET A 364 15.31 -7.16 -21.03
C MET A 364 15.13 -5.65 -21.11
N PRO A 365 14.19 -5.06 -20.35
CA PRO A 365 14.02 -3.62 -20.32
C PRO A 365 15.27 -2.95 -19.75
N GLU A 366 15.76 -1.93 -20.45
CA GLU A 366 16.89 -1.13 -20.00
C GLU A 366 16.44 -0.21 -18.85
N ILE A 367 16.82 -0.56 -17.63
CA ILE A 367 16.43 0.19 -16.43
C ILE A 367 17.57 1.11 -16.04
N LYS A 368 17.34 2.41 -16.28
CA LYS A 368 18.26 3.47 -15.88
C LYS A 368 18.37 3.51 -14.36
N ASP A 369 19.58 3.34 -13.85
CA ASP A 369 19.87 3.48 -12.43
C ASP A 369 19.96 4.97 -12.07
N GLU A 370 18.88 5.50 -11.49
CA GLU A 370 18.80 6.89 -11.04
C GLU A 370 19.65 7.16 -9.79
N THR A 371 20.20 6.13 -9.14
CA THR A 371 21.07 6.27 -7.97
C THR A 371 22.53 6.55 -8.35
N LEU A 372 22.92 6.25 -9.58
CA LEU A 372 24.28 6.49 -10.05
C LEU A 372 24.52 7.99 -10.29
N PRO A 373 25.72 8.50 -9.95
CA PRO A 373 26.08 9.87 -10.23
C PRO A 373 26.15 10.10 -11.74
N ASP A 374 25.74 11.30 -12.17
CA ASP A 374 25.84 11.74 -13.56
C ASP A 374 27.30 12.05 -13.91
N GLU A 375 28.00 11.07 -14.49
CA GLU A 375 29.42 11.18 -14.87
C GLU A 375 29.68 12.26 -15.93
N GLU A 376 28.75 12.45 -16.88
CA GLU A 376 28.88 13.49 -17.91
C GLU A 376 28.77 14.89 -17.30
N ALA A 377 27.85 15.07 -16.34
CA ALA A 377 27.75 16.31 -15.59
C ALA A 377 29.00 16.56 -14.73
N LEU A 378 29.55 15.54 -14.07
CA LEU A 378 30.76 15.66 -13.26
C LEU A 378 32.02 15.92 -14.10
N SER A 379 32.05 15.45 -15.34
CA SER A 379 33.18 15.64 -16.27
C SER A 379 33.22 17.02 -16.94
N ARG A 380 32.25 17.89 -16.64
CA ARG A 380 32.22 19.25 -17.19
C ARG A 380 33.48 20.02 -16.74
N PRO A 381 34.10 20.83 -17.62
CA PRO A 381 35.40 21.45 -17.35
C PRO A 381 35.48 22.23 -16.03
N GLY A 382 34.41 22.94 -15.67
CA GLY A 382 34.36 23.70 -14.42
C GLY A 382 34.39 22.83 -13.15
N ILE A 383 33.77 21.64 -13.19
CA ILE A 383 33.75 20.71 -12.06
C ILE A 383 35.04 19.90 -12.01
N ALA A 384 35.52 19.44 -13.17
CA ALA A 384 36.79 18.72 -13.29
C ALA A 384 37.97 19.57 -12.77
N ASN A 385 38.04 20.85 -13.15
CA ASN A 385 39.08 21.76 -12.66
C ASN A 385 38.99 21.98 -11.15
N ALA A 386 37.78 22.15 -10.60
CA ALA A 386 37.59 22.30 -9.16
C ALA A 386 37.99 21.03 -8.37
N ILE A 387 37.77 19.84 -8.94
CA ILE A 387 38.21 18.57 -8.36
C ILE A 387 39.74 18.51 -8.32
N GLU A 388 40.42 18.88 -9.41
CA GLU A 388 41.88 18.89 -9.46
C GLU A 388 42.50 19.91 -8.49
N GLU A 389 41.96 21.13 -8.42
CA GLU A 389 42.39 22.13 -7.44
C GLU A 389 42.22 21.63 -6.00
N PHE A 390 41.08 20.98 -5.70
CA PHE A 390 40.84 20.37 -4.38
C PHE A 390 41.82 19.24 -4.07
N LYS A 391 42.12 18.38 -5.06
CA LYS A 391 43.10 17.29 -4.89
C LYS A 391 44.48 17.84 -4.54
N VAL A 392 44.96 18.84 -5.28
CA VAL A 392 46.27 19.46 -5.03
C VAL A 392 46.30 20.13 -3.65
N ALA A 393 45.24 20.82 -3.25
CA ALA A 393 45.17 21.51 -1.96
C ALA A 393 45.18 20.56 -0.75
N VAL A 394 44.53 19.39 -0.85
CA VAL A 394 44.42 18.43 0.26
C VAL A 394 45.57 17.43 0.30
N TYR A 395 45.96 16.92 -0.86
CA TYR A 395 46.90 15.80 -0.95
C TYR A 395 48.29 16.19 -1.48
N GLY A 396 48.45 17.42 -1.99
CA GLY A 396 49.68 17.87 -2.63
C GLY A 396 49.82 17.39 -4.08
N GLU A 397 50.77 17.96 -4.80
CA GLU A 397 50.98 17.72 -6.25
C GLU A 397 51.40 16.27 -6.58
N ASN A 398 52.04 15.58 -5.64
CA ASN A 398 52.64 14.26 -5.87
C ASN A 398 51.77 13.08 -5.38
N TYR A 399 50.56 13.34 -4.89
CA TYR A 399 49.71 12.29 -4.30
C TYR A 399 49.42 11.13 -5.25
N GLU A 400 49.15 11.41 -6.52
CA GLU A 400 48.88 10.34 -7.49
C GLU A 400 50.13 9.50 -7.80
N GLU A 401 51.31 10.12 -7.82
CA GLU A 401 52.59 9.43 -8.02
C GLU A 401 52.95 8.56 -6.81
N GLU A 402 52.79 9.09 -5.59
CA GLU A 402 53.01 8.35 -4.34
C GLU A 402 52.03 7.18 -4.18
N ARG A 403 50.76 7.39 -4.53
CA ARG A 403 49.73 6.34 -4.51
C ARG A 403 50.02 5.24 -5.53
N LYS A 404 50.45 5.59 -6.74
CA LYS A 404 50.87 4.60 -7.76
C LYS A 404 52.10 3.82 -7.29
N ALA A 405 53.11 4.49 -6.73
CA ALA A 405 54.31 3.86 -6.19
C ALA A 405 54.02 2.91 -5.00
N ALA A 406 53.02 3.24 -4.16
CA ALA A 406 52.58 2.37 -3.07
C ALA A 406 51.80 1.14 -3.56
N ALA A 407 50.95 1.29 -4.58
CA ALA A 407 50.20 0.17 -5.16
C ALA A 407 51.14 -0.88 -5.77
N THR A 408 52.21 -0.46 -6.46
CA THR A 408 53.20 -1.38 -7.06
C THR A 408 54.02 -2.16 -6.03
N LYS A 409 54.21 -1.62 -4.81
CA LYS A 409 54.93 -2.30 -3.72
C LYS A 409 54.11 -3.40 -3.02
N THR A 410 52.78 -3.36 -3.14
CA THR A 410 51.87 -4.26 -2.40
C THR A 410 51.51 -5.53 -3.20
N SER A 411 51.79 -5.55 -4.51
CA SER A 411 51.55 -6.68 -5.42
C SER A 411 52.80 -7.54 -5.68
N GLY A 412 53.59 -7.86 -4.65
CA GLY A 412 54.69 -8.82 -4.72
C GLY A 412 54.21 -10.27 -4.60
N PRO A 413 54.86 -11.27 -5.23
CA PRO A 413 54.31 -12.61 -5.36
C PRO A 413 54.26 -13.34 -4.00
N ALA A 414 53.12 -13.97 -3.70
CA ALA A 414 52.99 -14.90 -2.59
C ALA A 414 53.93 -16.09 -2.81
N ALA A 415 55.03 -16.16 -2.05
CA ALA A 415 55.94 -17.28 -2.06
C ALA A 415 55.22 -18.53 -1.53
N ARG A 416 54.97 -19.47 -2.44
CA ARG A 416 54.47 -20.81 -2.18
C ARG A 416 55.55 -21.59 -1.41
N ASN A 417 55.44 -21.67 -0.09
CA ASN A 417 56.30 -22.53 0.71
C ASN A 417 55.74 -23.96 0.64
N GLU A 418 56.38 -24.79 -0.19
CA GLU A 418 56.35 -26.24 -0.02
C GLU A 418 57.28 -26.61 1.15
N ARG A 419 56.70 -27.17 2.22
CA ARG A 419 57.35 -28.13 3.12
C ARG A 419 56.33 -29.13 3.63
#